data_AF-A0A1I5SCA9-F1
#
_entry.id   AF-A0A1I5SCA9-F1
#
_cell.length_a   1.000
_cell.length_b   1.000
_cell.length_c   1.000
_cell.angle_alpha   90.00
_cell.angle_beta   90.00
_cell.angle_gamma   90.00
#
_symmetry.space_group_name_H-M   'P 1'
#
loop_
_entity.id
_entity.type
_entity.pdbx_description
1 polymer ?
#
loop_
_entity_poly.entity_id
_entity_poly.type
_entity_poly.pdbx_seq_one_letter_code
_entity_poly.pdbx_strand_id
1 'polypeptide(L)'
;MEHYKQIPDHLATKTTLLKIHHRKITEQTKVRGTVSLYTPHGHKTFNLYAIEDAIPIKKRHVEIKHVHLTDKTLSEALYIINKSAKKSRDAKNLAYLLGDHQTTQSQKSRQQNLYKLKDKTLAILAAQGKLIYLGYHEMDDDYLYLYRFGEYTFHIPKQAEGNPPLLNDLSEPISSEQTRKTTLRFREAQALIQRFLKENSKAYK
;
A
#
# COMPACT_ATOMS: atom_id res chain seq x y z
N MET A 1 -20.65 -16.79 14.07
CA MET A 1 -20.60 -15.60 13.19
C MET A 1 -21.50 -15.82 11.99
N GLU A 2 -22.83 -15.84 12.18
CA GLU A 2 -23.78 -16.09 11.09
C GLU A 2 -24.96 -15.12 11.17
N HIS A 3 -24.80 -13.90 10.65
CA HIS A 3 -25.93 -12.97 10.47
C HIS A 3 -26.05 -12.43 9.03
N TYR A 4 -25.22 -12.90 8.10
CA TYR A 4 -25.31 -12.52 6.69
C TYR A 4 -26.30 -13.36 5.86
N LYS A 5 -26.83 -14.47 6.42
CA LYS A 5 -27.73 -15.41 5.72
C LYS A 5 -29.16 -14.89 5.47
N GLN A 6 -29.49 -13.67 5.88
CA GLN A 6 -30.85 -13.11 5.76
C GLN A 6 -30.98 -11.96 4.74
N ILE A 7 -29.88 -11.55 4.10
CA ILE A 7 -29.95 -10.51 3.06
C ILE A 7 -30.27 -11.20 1.73
N PRO A 8 -31.38 -10.85 1.04
CA PRO A 8 -31.68 -11.41 -0.27
C PRO A 8 -30.54 -11.16 -1.27
N ASP A 9 -30.27 -12.12 -2.16
CA ASP A 9 -29.13 -12.06 -3.10
C ASP A 9 -29.10 -10.83 -4.02
N HIS A 10 -30.27 -10.23 -4.27
CA HIS A 10 -30.42 -9.03 -5.10
C HIS A 10 -30.19 -7.72 -4.33
N LEU A 11 -30.08 -7.78 -3.00
CA LEU A 11 -29.83 -6.65 -2.11
C LEU A 11 -28.43 -6.72 -1.51
N ALA A 12 -27.79 -5.57 -1.38
CA ALA A 12 -26.47 -5.48 -0.80
C ALA A 12 -26.31 -4.21 0.03
N THR A 13 -25.51 -4.30 1.10
CA THR A 13 -25.07 -3.10 1.82
C THR A 13 -24.13 -2.29 0.94
N LYS A 14 -23.98 -0.99 1.25
CA LYS A 14 -23.00 -0.11 0.58
C LYS A 14 -21.59 -0.72 0.52
N THR A 15 -21.17 -1.37 1.61
CA THR A 15 -19.85 -2.00 1.70
C THR A 15 -19.73 -3.23 0.79
N THR A 16 -20.78 -4.06 0.75
CA THR A 16 -20.85 -5.25 -0.10
C THR A 16 -20.86 -4.87 -1.58
N LEU A 17 -21.64 -3.84 -1.97
CA LEU A 17 -21.65 -3.30 -3.33
C LEU A 17 -20.25 -2.84 -3.78
N LEU A 18 -19.54 -2.14 -2.90
CA LEU A 18 -18.20 -1.61 -3.21
C LEU A 18 -17.15 -2.72 -3.32
N LYS A 19 -17.11 -3.63 -2.35
CA LYS A 19 -16.04 -4.64 -2.21
C LYS A 19 -16.22 -5.84 -3.11
N ILE A 20 -17.46 -6.33 -3.26
CA ILE A 20 -17.77 -7.58 -3.97
C ILE A 20 -18.27 -7.28 -5.38
N HIS A 21 -19.29 -6.43 -5.51
CA HIS A 21 -19.92 -6.17 -6.81
C HIS A 21 -19.24 -5.07 -7.64
N HIS A 22 -18.24 -4.38 -7.07
CA HIS A 22 -17.56 -3.24 -7.70
C HIS A 22 -18.53 -2.17 -8.23
N ARG A 23 -19.60 -1.90 -7.49
CA ARG A 23 -20.62 -0.90 -7.79
C ARG A 23 -20.67 0.17 -6.71
N LYS A 24 -21.11 1.37 -7.08
CA LYS A 24 -21.31 2.49 -6.15
C LYS A 24 -22.76 2.95 -6.20
N ILE A 25 -23.25 3.41 -5.05
CA ILE A 25 -24.52 4.10 -4.94
C ILE A 25 -24.41 5.52 -5.52
N THR A 26 -25.49 6.01 -6.10
CA THR A 26 -25.67 7.41 -6.50
C THR A 26 -26.87 8.01 -5.78
N GLU A 27 -27.12 9.30 -5.98
CA GLU A 27 -28.29 9.99 -5.43
C GLU A 27 -29.63 9.37 -5.91
N GLN A 28 -29.60 8.69 -7.07
CA GLN A 28 -30.77 8.01 -7.64
C GLN A 28 -31.01 6.61 -7.04
N THR A 29 -30.02 6.03 -6.35
CA THR A 29 -30.14 4.68 -5.77
C THR A 29 -31.02 4.72 -4.52
N LYS A 30 -32.20 4.10 -4.59
CA LYS A 30 -33.15 4.06 -3.47
C LYS A 30 -32.77 3.01 -2.42
N VAL A 31 -33.00 3.33 -1.16
CA VAL A 31 -32.92 2.36 -0.06
C VAL A 31 -34.11 1.41 -0.17
N ARG A 32 -33.84 0.10 -0.22
CA ARG A 32 -34.86 -0.95 -0.38
C ARG A 32 -35.16 -1.70 0.93
N GLY A 33 -34.33 -1.50 1.95
CA GLY A 33 -34.52 -2.08 3.27
C GLY A 33 -33.38 -1.71 4.21
N THR A 34 -33.46 -2.19 5.44
CA THR A 34 -32.42 -2.04 6.44
C THR A 34 -32.14 -3.39 7.11
N VAL A 35 -30.89 -3.60 7.48
CA VAL A 35 -30.48 -4.76 8.28
C VAL A 35 -29.74 -4.26 9.51
N SER A 36 -30.13 -4.76 10.67
CA SER A 36 -29.51 -4.44 11.93
C SER A 36 -28.57 -5.55 12.37
N LEU A 37 -27.40 -5.18 12.88
CA LEU A 37 -26.39 -6.11 13.34
C LEU A 37 -26.01 -5.75 14.78
N TYR A 38 -26.15 -6.73 15.67
CA TYR A 38 -25.74 -6.60 17.05
C TYR A 38 -24.26 -6.96 17.16
N THR A 39 -23.44 -6.03 17.64
CA THR A 39 -22.03 -6.27 17.90
C THR A 39 -21.76 -6.11 19.40
N PRO A 40 -20.66 -6.67 19.94
CA PRO A 40 -20.26 -6.44 21.33
C PRO A 40 -20.11 -4.95 21.70
N HIS A 41 -19.94 -4.09 20.68
CA HIS A 41 -19.78 -2.64 20.82
C HIS A 41 -21.07 -1.85 20.49
N GLY A 42 -22.22 -2.54 20.42
CA GLY A 42 -23.52 -1.93 20.23
C GLY A 42 -24.24 -2.36 18.95
N HIS A 43 -25.40 -1.75 18.74
CA HIS A 43 -26.31 -2.01 17.64
C HIS A 43 -26.00 -1.11 16.44
N LYS A 44 -25.82 -1.70 15.25
CA LYS A 44 -25.58 -0.95 14.01
C LYS A 44 -26.59 -1.32 12.94
N THR A 45 -27.22 -0.31 12.35
CA THR A 45 -28.16 -0.47 11.23
C THR A 45 -27.49 -0.12 9.91
N PHE A 46 -27.70 -0.94 8.89
CA PHE A 46 -27.16 -0.77 7.55
C PHE A 46 -28.28 -0.71 6.52
N ASN A 47 -28.20 0.26 5.59
CA ASN A 47 -29.12 0.36 4.47
C ASN A 47 -28.78 -0.67 3.39
N LEU A 48 -29.82 -1.27 2.82
CA LEU A 48 -29.78 -2.19 1.70
C LEU A 48 -30.21 -1.49 0.42
N TYR A 49 -29.49 -1.80 -0.66
CA TYR A 49 -29.69 -1.24 -1.98
C TYR A 49 -29.78 -2.38 -3.00
N ALA A 50 -30.61 -2.21 -4.03
CA ALA A 50 -30.66 -3.15 -5.13
C ALA A 50 -29.35 -3.07 -5.94
N ILE A 51 -28.80 -4.22 -6.32
CA ILE A 51 -27.53 -4.28 -7.07
C ILE A 51 -27.70 -3.64 -8.46
N GLU A 52 -28.88 -3.80 -9.07
CA GLU A 52 -29.26 -3.22 -10.37
C GLU A 52 -29.26 -1.69 -10.37
N ASP A 53 -29.73 -1.06 -9.28
CA ASP A 53 -29.81 0.40 -9.12
C ASP A 53 -28.42 1.04 -8.89
N ALA A 54 -27.39 0.23 -8.67
CA ALA A 54 -26.03 0.69 -8.39
C ALA A 54 -25.16 0.73 -9.66
N ILE A 55 -24.37 1.78 -9.82
CA ILE A 55 -23.58 2.02 -11.04
C ILE A 55 -22.22 1.29 -10.95
N PRO A 56 -21.76 0.61 -12.02
CA PRO A 56 -20.44 0.00 -12.05
C PRO A 56 -19.34 1.04 -11.87
N ILE A 57 -18.37 0.72 -11.01
CA ILE A 57 -17.20 1.56 -10.80
C ILE A 57 -16.25 1.32 -11.97
N LYS A 58 -16.10 2.34 -12.83
CA LYS A 58 -15.09 2.33 -13.89
C LYS A 58 -13.70 2.23 -13.25
N LYS A 59 -13.03 1.09 -13.42
CA LYS A 59 -11.61 0.94 -13.05
C LYS A 59 -10.81 1.88 -13.94
N ARG A 60 -10.16 2.89 -13.34
CA ARG A 60 -9.21 3.73 -14.08
C ARG A 60 -8.03 2.84 -14.45
N HIS A 61 -7.93 2.49 -15.74
CA HIS A 61 -6.73 1.84 -16.26
C HIS A 61 -5.60 2.87 -16.26
N VAL A 62 -4.45 2.48 -15.74
CA VAL A 62 -3.22 3.28 -15.85
C VAL A 62 -2.50 2.69 -17.05
N GLU A 63 -2.37 3.47 -18.12
CA GLU A 63 -1.60 3.04 -19.28
C GLU A 63 -0.11 3.12 -18.94
N ILE A 64 0.52 1.95 -18.77
CA ILE A 64 1.97 1.83 -18.51
C ILE A 64 2.69 1.39 -19.78
N LYS A 65 2.01 1.35 -20.93
CA LYS A 65 2.59 0.85 -22.19
C LYS A 65 3.84 1.64 -22.61
N HIS A 66 3.94 2.90 -22.19
CA HIS A 66 5.04 3.78 -22.52
C HIS A 66 6.25 3.65 -21.56
N VAL A 67 6.11 2.95 -20.44
CA VAL A 67 7.20 2.79 -19.46
C VAL A 67 7.77 1.38 -19.53
N HIS A 68 8.98 1.27 -20.08
CA HIS A 68 9.72 0.02 -20.12
C HIS A 68 10.22 -0.36 -18.74
N LEU A 69 10.09 -1.64 -18.37
CA LEU A 69 10.63 -2.17 -17.13
C LEU A 69 12.16 -2.30 -17.26
N THR A 70 12.88 -1.36 -16.66
CA THR A 70 14.35 -1.33 -16.57
C THR A 70 14.78 -1.08 -15.14
N ASP A 71 16.02 -1.43 -14.79
CA ASP A 71 16.55 -1.20 -13.43
C ASP A 71 16.47 0.29 -13.02
N LYS A 72 16.70 1.21 -13.98
CA LYS A 72 16.51 2.65 -13.78
C LYS A 72 15.08 2.99 -13.36
N THR A 73 14.09 2.60 -14.18
CA THR A 73 12.67 2.89 -13.89
C THR A 73 12.16 2.17 -12.65
N LEU A 74 12.68 0.98 -12.34
CA LEU A 74 12.30 0.22 -11.15
C LEU A 74 12.86 0.86 -9.88
N SER A 75 14.12 1.31 -9.91
CA SER A 75 14.73 2.04 -8.78
C SER A 75 14.00 3.34 -8.48
N GLU A 76 13.61 4.07 -9.53
CA GLU A 76 12.81 5.28 -9.42
C GLU A 76 11.40 4.99 -8.87
N ALA A 77 10.75 3.93 -9.35
CA ALA A 77 9.46 3.50 -8.84
C ALA A 77 9.52 3.14 -7.35
N LEU A 78 10.56 2.41 -6.92
CA LEU A 78 10.79 2.07 -5.52
C LEU A 78 10.98 3.33 -4.66
N TYR A 79 11.73 4.32 -5.16
CA TYR A 79 11.89 5.60 -4.48
C TYR A 79 10.54 6.31 -4.27
N ILE A 80 9.71 6.38 -5.30
CA ILE A 80 8.37 7.02 -5.22
C ILE A 80 7.47 6.30 -4.22
N ILE A 81 7.44 4.96 -4.24
CA ILE A 81 6.66 4.16 -3.28
C ILE A 81 7.16 4.38 -1.86
N ASN A 82 8.48 4.38 -1.64
CA ASN A 82 9.07 4.62 -0.32
C ASN A 82 8.74 6.02 0.22
N LYS A 83 8.84 7.06 -0.62
CA LYS A 83 8.46 8.42 -0.24
C LYS A 83 6.97 8.53 0.05
N SER A 84 6.11 7.89 -0.75
CA SER A 84 4.67 7.84 -0.46
C SER A 84 4.37 7.09 0.84
N ALA A 85 5.12 6.04 1.19
CA ALA A 85 4.94 5.33 2.46
C ALA A 85 5.27 6.24 3.66
N LYS A 86 6.36 7.02 3.55
CA LYS A 86 6.75 8.03 4.56
C LYS A 86 5.72 9.14 4.69
N LYS A 87 5.17 9.66 3.58
CA LYS A 87 4.06 10.63 3.64
C LYS A 87 2.83 10.07 4.36
N SER A 88 2.49 8.80 4.16
CA SER A 88 1.42 8.14 4.92
C SER A 88 1.77 7.94 6.39
N ARG A 89 3.03 7.67 6.75
CA ARG A 89 3.49 7.65 8.15
C ARG A 89 3.26 9.01 8.82
N ASP A 90 3.69 10.09 8.17
CA ASP A 90 3.62 11.43 8.74
C ASP A 90 2.15 11.87 8.90
N ALA A 91 1.32 11.62 7.88
CA ALA A 91 -0.13 11.87 7.95
C ALA A 91 -0.83 11.03 9.03
N LYS A 92 -0.42 9.76 9.23
CA LYS A 92 -0.91 8.90 10.32
C LYS A 92 -0.57 9.49 11.67
N ASN A 93 0.67 9.94 11.87
CA ASN A 93 1.11 10.53 13.13
C ASN A 93 0.34 11.81 13.45
N LEU A 94 0.14 12.68 12.45
CA LEU A 94 -0.68 13.89 12.60
C LEU A 94 -2.14 13.57 12.95
N ALA A 95 -2.77 12.63 12.23
CA ALA A 95 -4.14 12.22 12.50
C ALA A 95 -4.31 11.60 13.90
N TYR A 96 -3.30 10.86 14.37
CA TYR A 96 -3.29 10.30 15.72
C TYR A 96 -3.27 11.39 16.78
N LEU A 97 -2.41 12.41 16.61
CA LEU A 97 -2.33 13.57 17.52
C LEU A 97 -3.66 14.36 17.54
N LEU A 98 -4.36 14.43 16.42
CA LEU A 98 -5.65 15.10 16.29
C LEU A 98 -6.85 14.23 16.75
N GLY A 99 -6.64 12.98 17.16
CA GLY A 99 -7.71 12.06 17.55
C GLY A 99 -8.56 11.52 16.39
N ASP A 100 -8.17 11.74 15.13
CA ASP A 100 -8.86 11.17 13.96
C ASP A 100 -8.46 9.71 13.76
N HIS A 101 -9.17 8.83 14.46
CA HIS A 101 -8.95 7.39 14.39
C HIS A 101 -9.21 6.79 13.00
N GLN A 102 -10.17 7.34 12.24
CA GLN A 102 -10.50 6.82 10.91
C GLN A 102 -9.34 7.07 9.94
N THR A 103 -8.83 8.31 9.91
CA THR A 103 -7.69 8.67 9.06
C THR A 103 -6.42 7.94 9.53
N THR A 104 -6.21 7.80 10.83
CA THR A 104 -5.09 7.04 11.39
C THR A 104 -5.06 5.60 10.85
N GLN A 105 -6.18 4.88 10.93
CA GLN A 105 -6.24 3.49 10.44
C GLN A 105 -6.10 3.39 8.92
N SER A 106 -6.69 4.33 8.19
CA SER A 106 -6.56 4.41 6.73
C SER A 106 -5.10 4.61 6.29
N GLN A 107 -4.40 5.58 6.90
CA GLN A 107 -3.01 5.87 6.59
C GLN A 107 -2.05 4.77 7.05
N LYS A 108 -2.31 4.16 8.21
CA LYS A 108 -1.56 2.96 8.69
C LYS A 108 -1.66 1.82 7.67
N SER A 109 -2.87 1.53 7.20
CA SER A 109 -3.11 0.47 6.20
C SER A 109 -2.39 0.77 4.89
N ARG A 110 -2.45 2.02 4.43
CA ARG A 110 -1.74 2.46 3.21
C ARG A 110 -0.22 2.36 3.36
N GLN A 111 0.33 2.84 4.48
CA GLN A 111 1.76 2.75 4.80
C GLN A 111 2.24 1.30 4.75
N GLN A 112 1.55 0.39 5.44
CA GLN A 112 1.91 -1.03 5.48
C GLN A 112 1.86 -1.69 4.09
N ASN A 113 0.85 -1.39 3.28
CA ASN A 113 0.75 -1.93 1.93
C ASN A 113 1.91 -1.48 1.03
N LEU A 114 2.34 -0.23 1.16
CA LEU A 114 3.46 0.30 0.39
C LEU A 114 4.80 -0.29 0.83
N TYR A 115 5.02 -0.47 2.14
CA TYR A 115 6.21 -1.16 2.61
C TYR A 115 6.24 -2.62 2.18
N LYS A 116 5.13 -3.36 2.30
CA LYS A 116 5.03 -4.73 1.78
C LYS A 116 5.37 -4.82 0.29
N LEU A 117 4.94 -3.83 -0.50
CA LEU A 117 5.26 -3.76 -1.93
C LEU A 117 6.78 -3.54 -2.14
N LYS A 118 7.36 -2.57 -1.42
CA LYS A 118 8.81 -2.28 -1.45
C LYS A 118 9.64 -3.49 -1.04
N ASP A 119 9.33 -4.08 0.11
CA ASP A 119 10.11 -5.17 0.72
C ASP A 119 10.10 -6.42 -0.16
N LYS A 120 8.94 -6.78 -0.74
CA LYS A 120 8.85 -7.89 -1.71
C LYS A 120 9.73 -7.69 -2.93
N THR A 121 9.75 -6.48 -3.49
CA THR A 121 10.57 -6.15 -4.64
C THR A 121 12.06 -6.20 -4.29
N LEU A 122 12.44 -5.62 -3.14
CA LEU A 122 13.82 -5.65 -2.68
C LEU A 122 14.30 -7.07 -2.40
N ALA A 123 13.47 -7.95 -1.82
CA ALA A 123 13.81 -9.35 -1.60
C ALA A 123 14.14 -10.09 -2.91
N ILE A 124 13.35 -9.87 -3.97
CA ILE A 124 13.64 -10.45 -5.30
C ILE A 124 14.92 -9.86 -5.89
N LEU A 125 15.13 -8.55 -5.78
CA LEU A 125 16.36 -7.90 -6.26
C LEU A 125 17.60 -8.39 -5.52
N ALA A 126 17.49 -8.65 -4.21
CA ALA A 126 18.54 -9.25 -3.40
C ALA A 126 18.87 -10.66 -3.88
N ALA A 127 17.85 -11.51 -4.10
CA ALA A 127 18.02 -12.85 -4.65
C ALA A 127 18.64 -12.85 -6.06
N GLN A 128 18.41 -11.79 -6.85
CA GLN A 128 19.02 -11.58 -8.16
C GLN A 128 20.43 -10.97 -8.11
N GLY A 129 20.98 -10.70 -6.92
CA GLY A 129 22.30 -10.07 -6.77
C GLY A 129 22.37 -8.63 -7.28
N LYS A 130 21.22 -7.95 -7.44
CA LYS A 130 21.14 -6.58 -7.99
C LYS A 130 21.30 -5.48 -6.96
N LEU A 131 21.24 -5.81 -5.67
CA LEU A 131 21.41 -4.84 -4.59
C LEU A 131 22.88 -4.74 -4.19
N ILE A 132 23.38 -3.51 -4.09
CA ILE A 132 24.73 -3.24 -3.59
C ILE A 132 24.61 -2.89 -2.11
N TYR A 133 25.22 -3.70 -1.25
CA TYR A 133 25.25 -3.43 0.17
C TYR A 133 26.19 -2.26 0.49
N LEU A 134 25.74 -1.28 1.28
CA LEU A 134 26.54 -0.11 1.65
C LEU A 134 26.96 -0.10 3.13
N GLY A 135 26.22 -0.77 4.01
CA GLY A 135 26.43 -0.73 5.46
C GLY A 135 25.11 -0.69 6.22
N TYR A 136 25.12 -0.23 7.46
CA TYR A 136 23.92 -0.16 8.30
C TYR A 136 23.87 1.11 9.16
N HIS A 137 22.68 1.41 9.66
CA HIS A 137 22.44 2.42 10.70
C HIS A 137 21.82 1.77 11.94
N GLU A 138 22.11 2.31 13.11
CA GLU A 138 21.44 1.97 14.37
C GLU A 138 20.28 2.95 14.62
N MET A 139 19.16 2.41 15.11
CA MET A 139 17.97 3.18 15.47
C MET A 139 17.23 2.47 16.61
N ASP A 140 17.29 3.04 17.82
CA ASP A 140 16.55 2.58 19.01
C ASP A 140 16.50 1.04 19.17
N ASP A 141 17.67 0.39 19.24
CA ASP A 141 17.91 -1.07 19.34
C ASP A 141 17.72 -1.90 18.05
N ASP A 142 17.39 -1.28 16.91
CA ASP A 142 17.25 -1.96 15.61
C ASP A 142 18.36 -1.58 14.61
N TYR A 143 18.74 -2.55 13.77
CA TYR A 143 19.71 -2.37 12.69
C TYR A 143 19.01 -2.23 11.33
N LEU A 144 19.24 -1.11 10.66
CA LEU A 144 18.71 -0.84 9.33
C LEU A 144 19.80 -0.96 8.27
N TYR A 145 19.76 -2.05 7.51
CA TYR A 145 20.72 -2.30 6.43
C TYR A 145 20.43 -1.38 5.25
N LEU A 146 21.46 -0.69 4.76
CA LEU A 146 21.38 0.22 3.63
C LEU A 146 21.86 -0.47 2.36
N TYR A 147 20.95 -0.60 1.40
CA TYR A 147 21.25 -1.11 0.07
C TYR A 147 21.08 -0.01 -0.97
N ARG A 148 21.93 -0.03 -1.99
CA ARG A 148 21.80 0.80 -3.20
C ARG A 148 21.25 -0.04 -4.34
N PHE A 149 20.28 0.53 -5.05
CA PHE A 149 19.77 0.00 -6.31
C PHE A 149 19.57 1.15 -7.29
N GLY A 150 20.24 1.09 -8.44
CA GLY A 150 20.38 2.24 -9.33
C GLY A 150 20.99 3.44 -8.59
N GLU A 151 20.34 4.58 -8.68
CA GLU A 151 20.80 5.82 -8.03
C GLU A 151 20.28 5.98 -6.60
N TYR A 152 19.38 5.10 -6.15
CA TYR A 152 18.63 5.27 -4.89
C TYR A 152 19.10 4.30 -3.81
N THR A 153 18.89 4.70 -2.56
CA THR A 153 19.20 3.88 -1.39
C THR A 153 17.94 3.51 -0.62
N PHE A 154 17.95 2.30 -0.06
CA PHE A 154 16.80 1.70 0.59
C PHE A 154 17.23 0.98 1.87
N HIS A 155 16.46 1.21 2.93
CA HIS A 155 16.59 0.46 4.17
C HIS A 155 15.76 -0.83 4.11
N ILE A 156 16.39 -1.92 4.51
CA ILE A 156 15.76 -3.24 4.70
C ILE A 156 15.91 -3.63 6.18
N PRO A 157 14.81 -3.98 6.87
CA PRO A 157 14.89 -4.54 8.22
C PRO A 157 15.60 -5.89 8.14
N LYS A 158 16.65 -6.04 8.95
CA LYS A 158 17.53 -7.20 9.16
C LYS A 158 17.17 -8.49 8.39
N GLN A 159 18.00 -8.83 7.40
CA GLN A 159 18.26 -10.21 6.99
C GLN A 159 19.75 -10.32 6.62
N ALA A 160 20.39 -11.33 7.21
CA ALA A 160 21.77 -11.79 7.02
C ALA A 160 22.88 -11.22 7.93
N GLU A 161 23.70 -12.17 8.35
CA GLU A 161 24.86 -12.10 9.24
C GLU A 161 26.06 -11.38 8.62
N GLY A 162 26.90 -10.81 9.47
CA GLY A 162 28.17 -10.16 9.14
C GLY A 162 28.55 -9.09 10.16
N ASN A 163 29.77 -8.57 10.07
CA ASN A 163 30.21 -7.33 10.72
C ASN A 163 30.22 -6.20 9.68
N PRO A 164 29.07 -5.62 9.35
CA PRO A 164 29.02 -4.53 8.39
C PRO A 164 29.69 -3.25 8.91
N PRO A 165 30.08 -2.32 8.03
CA PRO A 165 30.55 -1.01 8.46
C PRO A 165 29.37 -0.14 8.94
N LEU A 166 29.52 0.42 10.15
CA LEU A 166 28.59 1.41 10.70
C LEU A 166 28.70 2.69 9.86
N LEU A 167 27.59 3.13 9.26
CA LEU A 167 27.61 4.30 8.40
C LEU A 167 27.45 5.61 9.17
N ASN A 168 26.53 5.66 10.15
CA ASN A 168 26.27 6.75 11.12
C ASN A 168 25.00 6.42 11.93
N ASP A 169 24.78 7.11 13.05
CA ASP A 169 23.51 7.08 13.80
C ASP A 169 22.40 7.85 13.09
N LEU A 170 21.19 7.30 13.08
CA LEU A 170 19.97 7.99 12.64
C LEU A 170 19.19 8.48 13.86
N SER A 171 19.51 9.68 14.36
CA SER A 171 18.75 10.32 15.44
C SER A 171 17.39 10.89 14.98
N GLU A 172 17.22 11.15 13.69
CA GLU A 172 16.00 11.73 13.13
C GLU A 172 15.25 10.80 12.17
N PRO A 173 13.91 10.85 12.13
CA PRO A 173 13.12 10.10 11.17
C PRO A 173 13.48 10.47 9.73
N ILE A 174 13.74 9.46 8.88
CA ILE A 174 14.07 9.72 7.48
C ILE A 174 12.94 10.51 6.79
N SER A 175 13.31 11.66 6.21
CA SER A 175 12.38 12.62 5.61
C SER A 175 11.52 12.01 4.49
N SER A 176 10.25 12.41 4.48
CA SER A 176 9.26 12.11 3.44
C SER A 176 9.32 13.06 2.23
N GLU A 177 10.11 14.13 2.34
CA GLU A 177 10.27 15.13 1.28
C GLU A 177 10.95 14.53 0.05
N GLN A 178 10.45 14.91 -1.12
CA GLN A 178 11.00 14.46 -2.37
C GLN A 178 12.13 15.39 -2.81
N THR A 179 13.36 14.96 -2.57
CA THR A 179 14.58 15.73 -2.90
C THR A 179 15.06 15.50 -4.33
N ARG A 180 14.52 14.51 -5.05
CA ARG A 180 14.91 14.17 -6.42
C ARG A 180 13.73 14.28 -7.37
N LYS A 181 13.98 14.88 -8.54
CA LYS A 181 13.00 14.92 -9.64
C LYS A 181 12.73 13.49 -10.13
N THR A 182 11.45 13.15 -10.26
CA THR A 182 11.01 11.86 -10.81
C THR A 182 10.17 12.12 -12.05
N THR A 183 10.39 11.29 -13.07
CA THR A 183 9.62 11.20 -14.30
C THR A 183 8.32 10.41 -14.13
N LEU A 184 8.30 9.43 -13.22
CA LEU A 184 7.13 8.57 -13.00
C LEU A 184 6.10 9.20 -12.06
N ARG A 185 4.82 8.97 -12.33
CA ARG A 185 3.72 9.23 -11.39
C ARG A 185 3.58 8.07 -10.42
N PHE A 186 3.01 8.32 -9.24
CA PHE A 186 2.79 7.29 -8.21
C PHE A 186 2.05 6.04 -8.74
N ARG A 187 1.01 6.24 -9.57
CA ARG A 187 0.25 5.13 -10.14
C ARG A 187 1.05 4.30 -11.15
N GLU A 188 1.90 4.95 -11.93
CA GLU A 188 2.80 4.28 -12.87
C GLU A 188 3.87 3.50 -12.10
N ALA A 189 4.48 4.10 -11.08
CA ALA A 189 5.43 3.45 -10.19
C ALA A 189 4.83 2.19 -9.54
N GLN A 190 3.63 2.31 -8.96
CA GLN A 190 2.94 1.17 -8.35
C GLN A 190 2.69 0.06 -9.35
N ALA A 191 2.23 0.40 -10.55
CA ALA A 191 1.87 -0.59 -11.54
C ALA A 191 3.10 -1.23 -12.22
N LEU A 192 4.21 -0.48 -12.36
CA LEU A 192 5.50 -1.00 -12.80
C LEU A 192 6.07 -2.02 -11.80
N ILE A 193 6.00 -1.74 -10.50
CA ILE A 193 6.41 -2.70 -9.47
C ILE A 193 5.51 -3.93 -9.47
N GLN A 194 4.19 -3.76 -9.61
CA GLN A 194 3.27 -4.90 -9.71
C GLN A 194 3.55 -5.78 -10.95
N ARG A 195 3.90 -5.16 -12.08
CA ARG A 195 4.34 -5.87 -13.29
C ARG A 195 5.62 -6.67 -13.01
N PHE A 196 6.64 -6.05 -12.43
CA PHE A 196 7.88 -6.73 -12.03
C PHE A 196 7.61 -7.94 -11.12
N LEU A 197 6.79 -7.76 -10.09
CA LEU A 197 6.44 -8.85 -9.16
C LEU A 197 5.70 -9.98 -9.87
N LYS A 198 4.83 -9.68 -10.85
CA LYS A 198 4.10 -10.70 -11.63
C LYS A 198 5.01 -11.46 -12.60
N GLU A 199 5.98 -10.79 -13.21
CA GLU A 199 6.95 -11.41 -14.11
C GLU A 199 7.89 -12.34 -13.32
N ASN A 200 8.29 -11.94 -12.12
CA ASN A 200 9.19 -12.74 -11.27
C ASN A 200 8.48 -13.80 -10.42
N SER A 201 7.20 -13.64 -10.06
CA SER A 201 6.47 -14.69 -9.33
C SER A 201 6.19 -15.94 -10.18
N LYS A 202 6.25 -15.82 -11.51
CA LYS A 202 6.19 -16.96 -12.43
C LYS A 202 7.52 -17.71 -12.53
N ALA A 203 8.64 -17.06 -12.21
CA ALA A 203 9.98 -17.64 -12.29
C ALA A 203 10.37 -18.45 -11.04
N TYR A 204 9.63 -18.31 -9.94
CA TYR A 204 9.85 -19.02 -8.66
C TYR A 204 8.69 -19.97 -8.30
N LYS A 205 8.13 -20.66 -9.31
CA LYS A 205 7.14 -21.75 -9.13
C LYS A 205 7.74 -23.08 -9.53
#